data_AF-A0A670K2E1-F1
#
_entry.id   AF-A0A670K2E1-F1
#
_cell.length_a   1.000
_cell.length_b   1.000
_cell.length_c   1.000
_cell.angle_alpha   90.00
_cell.angle_beta   90.00
_cell.angle_gamma   90.00
#
_symmetry.space_group_name_H-M   'P 1'
#
loop_
_entity.id
_entity.type
_entity.pdbx_description
1 polymer ?
#
loop_
_entity_poly.entity_id
_entity_poly.type
_entity_poly.pdbx_seq_one_letter_code
_entity_poly.pdbx_strand_id
1 'polypeptide(L)'
;QNLVPLALPRGQKLFCELCRGPATLRCGSCAVTYYCDVEHQSADWVSIHEKICQLLIPLRTTLPFYNSEEERKHGREQKLRREVREIFFLKANTKMPFQLRCIR
;
A
#
# COMPACT_ATOMS: atom_id res chain seq x y z
N GLN A 1 -1.37 1.79 15.97
CA GLN A 1 -0.03 1.29 15.62
C GLN A 1 0.06 -0.15 16.09
N ASN A 2 0.20 -1.12 15.18
CA ASN A 2 0.34 -2.53 15.53
C ASN A 2 1.68 -3.03 14.96
N LEU A 3 2.50 -3.69 15.77
CA LEU A 3 3.81 -4.21 15.39
C LEU A 3 3.78 -5.73 15.50
N VAL A 4 4.38 -6.40 14.51
CA VAL A 4 4.44 -7.86 14.49
C VAL A 4 5.92 -8.28 14.42
N PRO A 5 6.40 -9.13 15.34
CA PRO A 5 7.73 -9.72 15.25
C PRO A 5 7.88 -10.56 13.98
N LEU A 6 9.05 -10.48 13.34
CA LEU A 6 9.38 -11.25 12.14
C LEU A 6 9.89 -12.64 12.52
N ALA A 7 9.15 -13.68 12.12
CA ALA A 7 9.65 -15.06 12.09
C ALA A 7 10.11 -15.39 10.66
N LEU A 8 11.35 -14.99 10.32
CA LEU A 8 11.91 -15.23 8.98
C LEU A 8 12.47 -16.66 8.86
N PRO A 9 12.12 -17.42 7.81
CA PRO A 9 12.85 -18.63 7.46
C PRO A 9 14.32 -18.28 7.13
N ARG A 10 15.24 -19.20 7.45
CA ARG A 10 16.69 -18.98 7.32
C ARG A 10 17.04 -18.57 5.88
N GLY A 11 17.60 -17.36 5.71
CA GLY A 11 18.12 -16.87 4.42
C GLY A 11 17.42 -15.62 3.85
N GLN A 12 16.26 -15.23 4.36
CA GLN A 12 15.57 -14.02 3.88
C GLN A 12 16.04 -12.79 4.65
N LYS A 13 16.76 -11.89 3.95
CA LYS A 13 17.29 -10.64 4.53
C LYS A 13 16.25 -9.53 4.35
N LEU A 14 15.61 -9.13 5.44
CA LEU A 14 14.78 -7.93 5.51
C LEU A 14 15.57 -6.81 6.19
N PHE A 15 15.37 -5.58 5.72
CA PHE A 15 16.13 -4.42 6.16
C PHE A 15 15.22 -3.33 6.72
N CYS A 16 15.72 -2.62 7.73
CA CYS A 16 15.06 -1.46 8.31
C CYS A 16 15.02 -0.31 7.28
N GLU A 17 13.88 0.37 7.13
CA GLU A 17 13.76 1.50 6.18
C GLU A 17 14.61 2.72 6.55
N LEU A 18 14.92 2.92 7.83
CA LEU A 18 15.67 4.09 8.30
C LEU A 18 17.19 3.87 8.28
N CYS A 19 17.66 2.74 8.79
CA CYS A 19 19.09 2.48 8.95
C CYS A 19 19.66 1.40 8.02
N ARG A 20 18.82 0.71 7.24
CA ARG A 20 19.17 -0.47 6.42
C ARG A 20 19.84 -1.62 7.18
N GLY A 21 19.78 -1.62 8.52
CA GLY A 21 20.17 -2.76 9.35
C GLY A 21 19.20 -3.94 9.25
N PRO A 22 19.52 -5.10 9.86
CA PRO A 22 18.63 -6.25 9.87
C PRO A 22 17.31 -5.92 10.58
N ALA A 23 16.18 -6.14 9.91
CA ALA A 23 14.87 -5.91 10.49
C ALA A 23 14.40 -7.11 11.34
N THR A 24 13.81 -6.81 12.49
CA THR A 24 13.22 -7.79 13.41
C THR A 24 11.71 -7.60 13.56
N LEU A 25 11.20 -6.42 13.19
CA LEU A 25 9.81 -6.01 13.32
C LEU A 25 9.22 -5.65 11.95
N ARG A 26 7.91 -5.84 11.81
CA ARG A 26 7.12 -5.32 10.69
C ARG A 26 5.92 -4.52 11.17
N CYS A 27 5.49 -3.57 10.35
CA CYS A 27 4.20 -2.91 10.54
C CYS A 27 3.06 -3.94 10.38
N GLY A 28 2.19 -4.06 11.37
CA GLY A 28 1.03 -4.95 11.35
C GLY A 28 -0.11 -4.47 10.45
N SER A 29 -0.13 -3.18 10.09
CA SER A 29 -1.18 -2.62 9.23
C SER A 29 -0.90 -2.84 7.75
N CYS A 30 0.32 -2.53 7.28
CA CYS A 30 0.67 -2.69 5.87
C CYS A 30 1.40 -4.01 5.57
N ALA A 31 2.05 -4.63 6.57
CA ALA A 31 2.89 -5.83 6.44
C ALA A 31 4.05 -5.75 5.43
N VAL A 32 4.23 -4.62 4.73
CA VAL A 32 5.22 -4.40 3.67
C VAL A 32 6.40 -3.52 4.09
N THR A 33 6.43 -3.08 5.36
CA THR A 33 7.47 -2.20 5.89
C THR A 33 8.07 -2.77 7.16
N TYR A 34 9.40 -2.67 7.25
CA TYR A 34 10.23 -3.40 8.22
C TYR A 34 11.14 -2.46 8.99
N TYR A 35 11.38 -2.79 10.27
CA TYR A 35 12.19 -2.00 11.19
C TYR A 35 13.07 -2.91 12.04
N CYS A 36 14.22 -2.40 12.49
CA CYS A 36 15.03 -3.12 13.47
C CYS A 36 14.46 -3.00 14.88
N ASP A 37 13.84 -1.85 15.23
CA ASP A 37 13.35 -1.54 16.57
C ASP A 37 12.10 -0.65 16.56
N VAL A 38 11.45 -0.53 17.72
CA VAL A 38 10.23 0.28 17.93
C VAL A 38 10.50 1.77 17.76
N GLU A 39 11.69 2.24 18.14
CA GLU A 39 12.06 3.67 18.03
C GLU A 39 12.08 4.11 16.57
N HIS A 40 12.71 3.32 15.70
CA HIS A 40 12.74 3.56 14.27
C HIS A 40 11.34 3.53 13.64
N GLN A 41 10.49 2.59 14.06
CA GLN A 41 9.11 2.59 13.58
C GLN A 41 8.33 3.82 14.05
N SER A 42 8.55 4.27 15.29
CA SER A 42 7.85 5.44 15.85
C SER A 42 8.27 6.71 15.12
N ALA A 43 9.57 6.86 14.82
CA ALA A 43 10.09 7.98 14.05
C ALA A 43 9.50 8.04 12.63
N ASP A 44 9.43 6.89 11.93
CA ASP A 44 8.79 6.84 10.61
C ASP A 44 7.27 7.10 10.70
N TRP A 45 6.61 6.60 11.75
CA TRP A 45 5.17 6.76 11.96
C TRP A 45 4.74 8.21 12.11
N VAL A 46 5.38 8.95 13.01
CA VAL A 46 5.08 10.36 13.25
C VAL A 46 5.39 11.22 12.01
N SER A 47 6.36 10.79 11.20
CA SER A 47 6.79 11.53 10.02
C SER A 47 5.83 11.33 8.83
N ILE A 48 5.86 10.15 8.22
CA ILE A 48 5.14 9.90 6.96
C ILE A 48 4.29 8.63 7.02
N HIS A 49 4.68 7.63 7.80
CA HIS A 49 4.12 6.30 7.68
C HIS A 49 2.62 6.29 7.91
N GLU A 50 2.12 7.08 8.87
CA GLU A 50 0.69 7.19 9.14
C GLU A 50 -0.14 7.54 7.89
N LYS A 51 0.38 8.44 7.05
CA LYS A 51 -0.32 8.92 5.84
C LYS A 51 -0.18 7.94 4.68
N ILE A 52 0.94 7.24 4.58
CA ILE A 52 1.25 6.37 3.43
C ILE A 52 1.00 4.88 3.70
N CYS A 53 0.75 4.47 4.94
CA CYS A 53 0.68 3.06 5.36
C CYS A 53 -0.24 2.22 4.44
N GLN A 54 -1.45 2.73 4.15
CA GLN A 54 -2.41 2.02 3.30
C GLN A 54 -2.05 2.08 1.81
N LEU A 55 -1.42 3.17 1.36
CA LEU A 55 -0.98 3.36 -0.03
C LEU A 55 0.19 2.44 -0.38
N LEU A 56 1.01 2.05 0.61
CA LEU A 56 2.15 1.17 0.41
C LEU A 56 1.77 -0.26 0.05
N ILE A 57 0.59 -0.74 0.50
CA ILE A 57 0.13 -2.11 0.25
C ILE A 57 0.03 -2.39 -1.26
N PRO A 58 -0.79 -1.67 -2.06
CA PRO A 58 -0.90 -1.95 -3.50
C PRO A 58 0.39 -1.68 -4.26
N LEU A 59 1.23 -0.74 -3.81
CA LEU A 59 2.49 -0.40 -4.49
C LEU A 59 3.56 -1.48 -4.31
N ARG A 60 3.61 -2.14 -3.15
CA ARG A 60 4.59 -3.18 -2.83
C ARG A 60 4.05 -4.60 -2.97
N THR A 61 2.75 -4.79 -3.18
CA THR A 61 2.17 -6.11 -3.46
C THR A 61 2.67 -6.58 -4.82
N THR A 62 3.48 -7.62 -4.81
CA THR A 62 3.92 -8.29 -6.03
C THR A 62 2.70 -8.74 -6.83
N LEU A 63 2.72 -8.51 -8.15
CA LEU A 63 1.65 -8.96 -9.04
C LEU A 63 1.39 -10.47 -8.79
N PRO A 64 0.11 -10.88 -8.68
CA PRO A 64 -0.22 -12.27 -8.46
C PRO A 64 0.41 -13.13 -9.55
N PHE A 65 1.15 -14.17 -9.15
CA PHE A 65 1.69 -15.14 -10.07
C PHE A 65 0.55 -16.03 -10.56
N TYR A 66 0.20 -15.91 -11.83
CA TYR A 66 -0.87 -16.73 -12.43
C TYR A 66 -0.28 -18.06 -12.89
N ASN A 67 -0.83 -19.16 -12.38
CA ASN A 67 -0.35 -20.51 -12.66
C ASN A 67 -0.92 -21.08 -13.99
N SER A 68 -2.03 -20.53 -14.50
CA SER A 68 -2.78 -21.01 -15.67
C SER A 68 -3.21 -19.86 -16.59
N GLU A 69 -3.53 -20.17 -17.86
CA GLU A 69 -4.01 -19.15 -18.82
C GLU A 69 -5.39 -18.60 -18.43
N GLU A 70 -6.24 -19.45 -17.86
CA GLU A 70 -7.57 -19.12 -17.37
C GLU A 70 -7.49 -18.07 -16.25
N GLU A 71 -6.60 -18.27 -15.27
CA GLU A 71 -6.35 -17.30 -14.20
C GLU A 71 -5.80 -15.97 -14.75
N ARG A 72 -4.91 -16.02 -15.76
CA ARG A 72 -4.41 -14.80 -16.43
C ARG A 72 -5.54 -14.04 -17.11
N LYS A 73 -6.43 -14.74 -17.82
CA LYS A 73 -7.59 -14.14 -18.52
C LYS A 73 -8.56 -13.52 -17.51
N HIS A 74 -8.87 -14.24 -16.44
CA HIS A 74 -9.76 -13.75 -15.38
C HIS A 74 -9.18 -12.55 -14.63
N GLY A 75 -7.89 -12.60 -14.29
CA GLY A 75 -7.18 -11.48 -13.66
C GLY A 75 -7.17 -10.22 -14.51
N ARG A 76 -6.96 -10.36 -15.84
CA ARG A 76 -7.06 -9.24 -16.79
C ARG A 76 -8.46 -8.64 -16.84
N GLU A 77 -9.50 -9.47 -16.87
CA GLU A 77 -10.88 -8.99 -16.90
C GLU A 77 -11.27 -8.26 -15.61
N GLN A 78 -10.87 -8.79 -14.44
CA GLN A 78 -11.09 -8.10 -13.17
C GLN A 78 -10.36 -6.75 -13.10
N LYS A 79 -9.11 -6.69 -13.58
CA LYS A 79 -8.33 -5.45 -13.61
C LYS A 79 -9.01 -4.39 -14.49
N LEU A 80 -9.40 -4.78 -15.71
CA LEU A 80 -10.11 -3.90 -16.64
C LEU A 80 -11.43 -3.39 -16.04
N ARG A 81 -12.20 -4.25 -15.37
CA ARG A 81 -13.45 -3.85 -14.68
C ARG A 81 -13.21 -2.82 -13.58
N ARG A 82 -12.11 -2.93 -12.83
CA ARG A 82 -11.76 -1.96 -11.78
C ARG A 82 -11.36 -0.62 -12.39
N GLU A 83 -10.50 -0.62 -13.42
CA GLU A 83 -10.09 0.60 -14.12
C GLU A 83 -11.27 1.32 -14.77
N VAL A 84 -12.17 0.59 -15.45
CA VAL A 84 -13.39 1.15 -16.05
C VAL A 84 -14.30 1.74 -14.97
N ARG A 85 -14.43 1.07 -13.81
CA ARG A 85 -15.22 1.58 -12.68
C ARG A 85 -14.61 2.88 -12.12
N GLU A 86 -13.30 2.95 -11.97
CA GLU A 86 -12.63 4.18 -11.50
C GLU A 86 -12.78 5.33 -12.50
N ILE A 87 -12.60 5.07 -13.80
CA ILE A 87 -12.85 6.08 -14.85
C ILE A 87 -14.30 6.57 -14.80
N PHE A 88 -15.27 5.67 -14.64
CA PHE A 88 -16.68 6.03 -14.51
C PHE A 88 -16.95 6.87 -13.26
N PHE A 89 -16.35 6.50 -12.12
CA PHE A 89 -16.47 7.25 -10.87
C PHE A 89 -15.86 8.65 -10.97
N LEU A 90 -14.69 8.80 -11.58
CA LEU A 90 -14.07 10.10 -11.84
C LEU A 90 -14.95 10.97 -12.74
N LYS A 91 -15.53 10.40 -13.81
CA LYS A 91 -16.47 11.11 -14.69
C LYS A 91 -17.78 11.51 -14.00
N ALA A 92 -18.21 10.76 -12.99
CA ALA A 92 -19.38 11.11 -12.20
C ALA A 92 -19.09 12.26 -11.21
N ASN A 93 -17.89 12.30 -10.63
CA ASN A 93 -17.48 13.35 -9.69
C ASN A 93 -17.05 14.66 -10.37
N THR A 94 -16.63 14.64 -11.64
CA THR A 94 -16.33 15.88 -12.41
C THR A 94 -17.58 16.65 -12.87
N LYS A 95 -18.79 16.17 -12.54
CA LYS A 95 -20.06 16.89 -12.77
C LYS A 95 -20.60 17.64 -11.54
N MET A 96 -19.75 18.09 -10.62
CA MET A 96 -20.12 19.10 -9.63
C MET A 96 -19.88 20.51 -10.20
N PRO A 97 -20.93 21.29 -10.53
CA PRO A 97 -20.76 22.60 -11.12
C PRO A 97 -20.20 23.61 -10.12
N PHE A 98 -19.24 24.39 -10.60
CA PHE A 98 -18.76 25.66 -10.07
C PHE A 98 -19.94 26.53 -9.59
N GLN A 99 -20.21 26.59 -8.28
CA GLN A 99 -20.98 27.71 -7.71
C GLN A 99 -20.02 28.87 -7.49
N LEU A 100 -19.93 29.77 -8.48
CA LEU A 100 -19.37 31.10 -8.26
C LEU A 100 -20.19 31.79 -7.15
N ARG A 101 -19.49 32.16 -6.09
CA ARG A 101 -19.92 33.15 -5.10
C ARG A 101 -20.33 34.43 -5.86
N CYS A 102 -21.61 34.75 -5.87
CA CYS A 102 -22.03 36.14 -5.96
C CYS A 102 -21.77 36.76 -4.58
N ILE A 103 -20.68 37.50 -4.47
CA ILE A 103 -20.43 38.42 -3.36
C ILE A 103 -21.42 39.57 -3.55
N ARG A 104 -22.29 39.78 -2.56
CA ARG A 104 -23.04 41.02 -2.38
C ARG A 104 -22.91 41.41 -0.92
#